data_AF-A0A1C5J2C7-F1
#
_entry.id   AF-A0A1C5J2C7-F1
#
_cell.length_a   1.000
_cell.length_b   1.000
_cell.length_c   1.000
_cell.angle_alpha   90.00
_cell.angle_beta   90.00
_cell.angle_gamma   90.00
#
_symmetry.space_group_name_H-M   'P 1'
#
loop_
_entity.id
_entity.type
_entity.pdbx_description
1 polymer ?
#
loop_
_entity_poly.entity_id
_entity_poly.type
_entity_poly.pdbx_seq_one_letter_code
_entity_poly.pdbx_strand_id
1 'polypeptide(L)'
;MFWEADEISWSPGSGPSAWQLLGRQNRNAGSIRLCDFRRARGVYILFDHYGPAYVGLARGRGGLGGRLKDHLSDHLAGTWSRFCWFSFDDVVEGELDGWKVVSQRDRPVPSTGDTVIREVEALLINVLGARQQNQMKFLGAQRWEQVTESDAATIKDRGVVDHHGFTFKPTYSY
;
A
#
# COMPACT_ATOMS: atom_id res chain seq x y z
N MET A 1 -4.81 5.91 -8.62
CA MET A 1 -5.04 5.56 -7.20
C MET A 1 -5.21 4.06 -7.08
N PHE A 2 -5.95 3.44 -7.99
CA PHE A 2 -6.15 2.00 -8.03
C PHE A 2 -4.84 1.24 -8.27
N TRP A 3 -4.77 0.08 -7.61
CA TRP A 3 -3.79 -0.96 -7.78
C TRP A 3 -4.52 -2.18 -8.36
N GLU A 4 -3.85 -2.90 -9.25
CA GLU A 4 -4.33 -4.09 -9.93
C GLU A 4 -3.89 -5.33 -9.14
N ALA A 5 -4.85 -6.23 -8.87
CA ALA A 5 -4.60 -7.43 -8.07
C ALA A 5 -3.77 -8.47 -8.84
N ASP A 6 -3.88 -8.51 -10.16
CA ASP A 6 -3.17 -9.45 -11.03
C ASP A 6 -1.69 -9.10 -11.25
N GLU A 7 -1.32 -7.82 -11.09
CA GLU A 7 0.07 -7.35 -11.10
C GLU A 7 0.86 -7.73 -9.82
N ILE A 8 0.20 -8.35 -8.84
CA ILE A 8 0.83 -8.81 -7.60
C ILE A 8 1.07 -10.31 -7.68
N SER A 9 2.33 -10.71 -7.49
CA SER A 9 2.69 -12.11 -7.33
C SER A 9 2.31 -12.58 -5.93
N TRP A 10 1.10 -13.09 -5.73
CA TRP A 10 0.57 -13.47 -4.39
C TRP A 10 1.17 -14.75 -3.80
N SER A 11 1.73 -15.63 -4.65
CA SER A 11 2.26 -16.94 -4.27
C SER A 11 3.54 -17.33 -5.04
N PRO A 12 4.62 -16.53 -4.98
CA PRO A 12 5.89 -16.77 -5.67
C PRO A 12 6.70 -17.99 -5.17
N GLY A 13 6.27 -18.64 -4.08
CA GLY A 13 6.92 -19.83 -3.50
C GLY A 13 7.39 -19.62 -2.06
N SER A 14 8.12 -20.60 -1.52
CA SER A 14 8.72 -20.56 -0.18
C SER A 14 10.20 -20.15 -0.28
N GLY A 15 10.55 -18.97 0.21
CA GLY A 15 11.92 -18.44 0.17
C GLY A 15 11.97 -16.92 0.37
N PRO A 16 13.13 -16.28 0.17
CA PRO A 16 13.29 -14.82 0.23
C PRO A 16 12.31 -14.06 -0.70
N SER A 17 11.82 -14.74 -1.74
CA SER A 17 10.69 -14.32 -2.58
C SER A 17 9.35 -14.49 -1.88
N ALA A 18 9.14 -13.88 -0.70
CA ALA A 18 7.79 -13.82 -0.12
C ALA A 18 7.01 -12.71 -0.82
N TRP A 19 5.84 -13.04 -1.41
CA TRP A 19 4.92 -12.15 -2.14
C TRP A 19 4.87 -10.72 -1.61
N GLN A 20 4.69 -9.70 -2.45
CA GLN A 20 4.85 -8.31 -2.04
C GLN A 20 3.72 -7.35 -2.43
N LEU A 21 3.58 -6.26 -1.68
CA LEU A 21 2.65 -5.17 -2.00
C LEU A 21 3.45 -3.89 -2.26
N LEU A 22 4.13 -3.83 -3.40
CA LEU A 22 5.10 -2.79 -3.70
C LEU A 22 4.46 -1.52 -4.25
N GLY A 23 4.87 -0.39 -3.66
CA GLY A 23 4.56 0.93 -4.15
C GLY A 23 5.83 1.75 -4.37
N ARG A 24 5.73 2.75 -5.23
CA ARG A 24 6.78 3.74 -5.49
C ARG A 24 6.32 5.19 -5.32
N GLN A 25 7.29 6.06 -5.04
CA GLN A 25 7.20 7.50 -5.26
C GLN A 25 8.34 7.97 -6.16
N ASN A 26 8.09 9.10 -6.82
CA ASN A 26 8.97 9.72 -7.81
C ASN A 26 9.23 8.82 -9.02
N ARG A 27 9.69 9.43 -10.11
CA ARG A 27 9.94 8.73 -11.39
C ARG A 27 11.39 8.82 -11.86
N ASN A 28 12.14 9.80 -11.35
CA ASN A 28 13.51 10.06 -11.78
C ASN A 28 14.50 9.16 -11.05
N ALA A 29 15.41 8.56 -11.82
CA ALA A 29 16.55 7.81 -11.30
C ALA A 29 17.32 8.65 -10.27
N GLY A 30 17.63 8.07 -9.10
CA GLY A 30 18.28 8.75 -7.97
C GLY A 30 17.34 9.41 -6.95
N SER A 31 16.04 9.54 -7.25
CA SER A 31 15.03 10.05 -6.28
C SER A 31 13.90 9.07 -6.01
N ILE A 32 13.90 7.93 -6.70
CA ILE A 32 12.87 6.91 -6.59
C ILE A 32 12.86 6.30 -5.19
N ARG A 33 11.65 6.18 -4.63
CA ARG A 33 11.41 5.59 -3.32
C ARG A 33 10.55 4.36 -3.52
N LEU A 34 10.95 3.22 -2.98
CA LEU A 34 10.20 1.97 -3.01
C LEU A 34 9.79 1.57 -1.59
N CYS A 35 8.59 1.03 -1.43
CA CYS A 35 8.10 0.59 -0.13
C CYS A 35 7.18 -0.62 -0.29
N ASP A 36 7.27 -1.56 0.65
CA ASP A 36 6.38 -2.70 0.76
C ASP A 36 5.27 -2.42 1.81
N PHE A 37 4.03 -2.33 1.33
CA PHE A 37 2.87 -1.96 2.14
C PHE A 37 2.14 -3.15 2.78
N ARG A 38 2.66 -4.38 2.67
CA ARG A 38 1.95 -5.57 3.20
C ARG A 38 1.54 -5.42 4.66
N ARG A 39 2.40 -4.79 5.47
CA ARG A 39 2.21 -4.63 6.91
C ARG A 39 1.53 -3.32 7.31
N ALA A 40 1.28 -2.41 6.37
CA ALA A 40 0.58 -1.17 6.67
C ALA A 40 -0.85 -1.45 7.18
N ARG A 41 -1.33 -0.59 8.06
CA ARG A 41 -2.65 -0.65 8.67
C ARG A 41 -3.50 0.52 8.20
N GLY A 42 -4.78 0.26 8.01
CA GLY A 42 -5.72 1.29 7.60
C GLY A 42 -6.97 0.71 6.95
N VAL A 43 -7.43 1.38 5.89
CA VAL A 43 -8.66 1.05 5.16
C VAL A 43 -8.28 0.65 3.75
N TYR A 44 -8.99 -0.34 3.21
CA TYR A 44 -8.91 -0.69 1.78
C TYR A 44 -10.30 -0.80 1.19
N ILE A 45 -10.36 -0.61 -0.12
CA ILE A 45 -11.59 -0.66 -0.90
C ILE A 45 -11.31 -1.58 -2.08
N LEU A 46 -12.12 -2.63 -2.24
CA LEU A 46 -12.07 -3.54 -3.37
C LEU A 46 -13.04 -3.06 -4.44
N PHE A 47 -12.63 -3.16 -5.69
CA PHE A 47 -13.39 -2.72 -6.85
C PHE A 47 -13.62 -3.90 -7.79
N ASP A 48 -14.87 -4.01 -8.22
CA ASP A 48 -15.26 -4.89 -9.30
C ASP A 48 -15.30 -4.11 -10.63
N HIS A 49 -16.01 -4.65 -11.63
CA HIS A 49 -16.20 -3.98 -12.92
C HIS A 49 -17.10 -2.74 -12.84
N TYR A 50 -18.01 -2.69 -11.86
CA TYR A 50 -19.03 -1.65 -11.71
C TYR A 50 -18.62 -0.52 -10.75
N GLY A 51 -17.69 -0.77 -9.82
CA GLY A 51 -17.19 0.25 -8.90
C GLY A 51 -16.70 -0.32 -7.57
N PRO A 52 -16.73 0.49 -6.49
CA PRO A 52 -16.45 0.00 -5.14
C PRO A 52 -17.46 -1.10 -4.74
N ALA A 53 -16.96 -2.30 -4.46
CA ALA A 53 -17.78 -3.46 -4.11
C ALA A 53 -17.69 -3.81 -2.61
N TYR A 54 -16.55 -3.51 -1.98
CA TYR A 54 -16.31 -3.84 -0.58
C TYR A 54 -15.36 -2.84 0.08
N VAL A 55 -15.59 -2.53 1.35
CA VAL A 55 -14.71 -1.70 2.17
C VAL A 55 -14.31 -2.49 3.41
N GLY A 56 -13.00 -2.56 3.67
CA GLY A 56 -12.44 -3.34 4.77
C GLY A 56 -11.43 -2.58 5.62
N LEU A 57 -11.21 -3.13 6.81
CA LEU A 57 -10.28 -2.59 7.81
C LEU A 57 -9.12 -3.57 8.03
N ALA A 58 -7.90 -3.04 7.98
CA ALA A 58 -6.67 -3.76 8.20
C ALA A 58 -5.98 -3.23 9.48
N ARG A 59 -6.23 -3.86 10.63
CA ARG A 59 -5.70 -3.44 11.94
C ARG A 59 -4.73 -4.44 12.59
N GLY A 60 -4.77 -5.70 12.15
CA GLY A 60 -3.98 -6.78 12.74
C GLY A 60 -2.56 -6.89 12.19
N ARG A 61 -1.79 -7.85 12.72
CA ARG A 61 -0.40 -8.12 12.30
C ARG A 61 -0.26 -8.42 10.80
N GLY A 62 -1.31 -8.90 10.15
CA GLY A 62 -1.36 -9.15 8.71
C GLY A 62 -1.36 -7.87 7.85
N GLY A 63 -1.77 -6.73 8.40
CA GLY A 63 -1.88 -5.47 7.67
C GLY A 63 -2.84 -5.53 6.47
N LEU A 64 -2.70 -4.55 5.58
CA LEU A 64 -3.41 -4.45 4.31
C LEU A 64 -3.15 -5.70 3.47
N GLY A 65 -1.89 -6.12 3.42
CA GLY A 65 -1.48 -7.27 2.62
C GLY A 65 -2.17 -8.57 3.03
N GLY A 66 -2.20 -8.87 4.34
CA GLY A 66 -2.88 -10.06 4.85
C GLY A 66 -4.36 -10.06 4.47
N ARG A 67 -5.06 -8.93 4.69
CA ARG A 67 -6.48 -8.80 4.35
C ARG A 67 -6.75 -8.96 2.85
N LEU A 68 -5.97 -8.30 2.01
CA LEU A 68 -6.12 -8.41 0.55
C LEU A 68 -5.85 -9.84 0.09
N LYS A 69 -4.86 -10.51 0.67
CA LYS A 69 -4.55 -11.92 0.36
C LYS A 69 -5.65 -12.87 0.80
N ASP A 70 -6.25 -12.65 1.97
CA ASP A 70 -7.39 -13.46 2.45
C ASP A 70 -8.55 -13.41 1.43
N HIS A 71 -8.81 -12.23 0.85
CA HIS A 71 -9.85 -11.99 -0.16
C HIS A 71 -9.61 -12.64 -1.53
N LEU A 72 -8.48 -13.31 -1.73
CA LEU A 72 -8.26 -14.16 -2.91
C LEU A 72 -8.93 -15.53 -2.76
N SER A 73 -9.33 -15.90 -1.54
CA SER A 73 -9.79 -17.25 -1.22
C SER A 73 -11.07 -17.30 -0.39
N ASP A 74 -11.55 -16.17 0.12
CA ASP A 74 -12.79 -16.09 0.88
C ASP A 74 -14.01 -15.87 -0.03
N HIS A 75 -15.15 -15.52 0.57
CA HIS A 75 -16.40 -15.24 -0.13
C HIS A 75 -16.34 -14.08 -1.16
N LEU A 76 -15.27 -13.27 -1.16
CA LEU A 76 -15.02 -12.20 -2.14
C LEU A 76 -14.04 -12.64 -3.24
N ALA A 77 -13.57 -13.89 -3.22
CA ALA A 77 -12.68 -14.42 -4.24
C ALA A 77 -13.30 -14.29 -5.65
N GLY A 78 -12.53 -13.75 -6.59
CA GLY A 78 -12.95 -13.57 -7.99
C GLY A 78 -13.98 -12.46 -8.23
N THR A 79 -14.41 -11.73 -7.19
CA THR A 79 -15.39 -10.63 -7.33
C THR A 79 -14.74 -9.26 -7.46
N TRP A 80 -13.42 -9.17 -7.37
CA TRP A 80 -12.66 -7.92 -7.46
C TRP A 80 -11.39 -8.12 -8.28
N SER A 81 -10.96 -7.07 -8.97
CA SER A 81 -9.71 -7.07 -9.74
C SER A 81 -8.80 -5.89 -9.37
N ARG A 82 -9.38 -4.86 -8.74
CA ARG A 82 -8.69 -3.63 -8.36
C ARG A 82 -8.94 -3.30 -6.92
N PHE A 83 -8.03 -2.55 -6.33
CA PHE A 83 -8.20 -2.02 -4.98
C PHE A 83 -7.54 -0.66 -4.83
N CYS A 84 -7.95 0.09 -3.82
CA CYS A 84 -7.15 1.19 -3.29
C CYS A 84 -7.08 1.07 -1.77
N TRP A 85 -6.14 1.75 -1.17
CA TRP A 85 -5.90 1.69 0.26
C TRP A 85 -5.42 3.03 0.80
N PHE A 86 -5.63 3.20 2.11
CA PHE A 86 -5.24 4.36 2.88
C PHE A 86 -4.64 3.88 4.19
N SER A 87 -3.38 4.23 4.40
CA SER A 87 -2.63 3.86 5.62
C SER A 87 -2.47 5.07 6.52
N PHE A 88 -2.50 4.83 7.84
CA PHE A 88 -2.17 5.83 8.85
C PHE A 88 -0.78 5.61 9.47
N ASP A 89 -0.09 4.56 9.03
CA ASP A 89 1.29 4.26 9.42
C ASP A 89 2.28 5.19 8.71
N ASP A 90 3.43 5.40 9.35
CA ASP A 90 4.50 6.20 8.78
C ASP A 90 5.25 5.42 7.70
N VAL A 91 5.86 6.17 6.77
CA VAL A 91 6.83 5.64 5.82
C VAL A 91 8.16 6.32 6.10
N VAL A 92 9.13 5.55 6.58
CA VAL A 92 10.45 6.05 7.02
C VAL A 92 11.58 5.47 6.17
N GLU A 93 12.79 6.03 6.29
CA GLU A 93 13.98 5.50 5.62
C GLU A 93 14.22 4.03 5.99
N GLY A 94 14.50 3.20 4.99
CA GLY A 94 15.02 1.86 5.18
C GLY A 94 16.56 1.84 5.21
N GLU A 95 17.14 0.66 5.40
CA GLU A 95 18.60 0.48 5.42
C GLU A 95 19.26 0.69 4.06
N LEU A 96 18.51 0.45 2.98
CA LEU A 96 18.99 0.53 1.61
C LEU A 96 18.56 1.85 0.98
N ASP A 97 19.46 2.46 0.20
CA ASP A 97 19.15 3.71 -0.49
C ASP A 97 17.93 3.57 -1.41
N GLY A 98 17.02 4.55 -1.33
CA GLY A 98 15.74 4.57 -2.04
C GLY A 98 14.71 3.57 -1.51
N TRP A 99 15.02 2.75 -0.50
CA TRP A 99 14.03 1.91 0.16
C TRP A 99 13.43 2.61 1.36
N LYS A 100 12.12 2.48 1.49
CA LYS A 100 11.37 2.93 2.65
C LYS A 100 10.69 1.75 3.32
N VAL A 101 10.46 1.90 4.62
CA VAL A 101 9.78 0.89 5.43
C VAL A 101 8.54 1.49 6.06
N VAL A 102 7.50 0.66 6.16
CA VAL A 102 6.30 1.00 6.93
C VAL A 102 6.65 0.92 8.41
N SER A 103 6.49 2.03 9.13
CA SER A 103 6.59 2.10 10.58
C SER A 103 5.21 2.23 11.19
N GLN A 104 4.78 1.17 11.87
CA GLN A 104 3.45 1.13 12.50
C GLN A 104 3.39 2.09 13.69
N ARG A 105 2.44 3.01 13.66
CA ARG A 105 2.24 3.96 14.79
C ARG A 105 1.52 3.31 15.96
N ASP A 106 2.06 3.46 17.16
CA ASP A 106 1.36 3.02 18.37
C ASP A 106 0.25 3.99 18.82
N ARG A 107 0.29 5.23 18.32
CA ARG A 107 -0.65 6.29 18.69
C ARG A 107 -1.11 7.08 17.46
N PRO A 108 -2.39 7.53 17.41
CA PRO A 108 -2.85 8.45 16.38
C PRO A 108 -2.04 9.75 16.39
N VAL A 109 -1.85 10.35 15.22
CA VAL A 109 -1.30 11.71 15.15
C VAL A 109 -2.37 12.70 15.61
N PRO A 110 -2.04 13.62 16.54
CA PRO A 110 -2.94 14.70 16.92
C PRO A 110 -3.43 15.43 15.68
N SER A 111 -4.74 15.42 15.46
CA SER A 111 -5.39 16.00 14.29
C SER A 111 -6.61 16.80 14.75
N THR A 112 -6.95 17.88 14.05
CA THR A 112 -8.19 18.62 14.30
C THR A 112 -9.37 17.96 13.59
N GLY A 113 -10.60 18.23 14.05
CA GLY A 113 -11.81 17.78 13.38
C GLY A 113 -11.84 18.20 11.90
N ASP A 114 -11.48 19.45 11.61
CA ASP A 114 -11.41 19.99 10.25
C ASP A 114 -10.44 19.24 9.36
N THR A 115 -9.26 18.86 9.87
CA THR A 115 -8.29 18.05 9.10
C THR A 115 -8.90 16.69 8.76
N VAL A 116 -9.53 16.02 9.73
CA VAL A 116 -10.15 14.71 9.51
C VAL A 116 -11.28 14.80 8.49
N ILE A 117 -12.17 15.80 8.61
CA ILE A 117 -13.30 16.00 7.68
C ILE A 117 -12.78 16.18 6.25
N ARG A 118 -11.76 17.02 6.05
CA ARG A 118 -11.17 17.25 4.72
C ARG A 118 -10.51 16.02 4.12
N GLU A 119 -9.79 15.23 4.93
CA GLU A 119 -9.16 13.99 4.47
C GLU A 119 -10.22 12.92 4.11
N VAL A 120 -11.31 12.82 4.88
CA VAL A 120 -12.45 11.94 4.57
C VAL A 120 -13.18 12.39 3.31
N GLU A 121 -13.40 13.69 3.12
CA GLU A 121 -13.99 14.23 1.89
C GLU A 121 -13.12 13.93 0.66
N ALA A 122 -11.81 14.19 0.75
CA ALA A 122 -10.87 13.85 -0.32
C ALA A 122 -10.87 12.35 -0.65
N LEU A 123 -10.94 11.49 0.37
CA LEU A 123 -11.12 10.05 0.20
C LEU A 123 -12.39 9.74 -0.59
N LEU A 124 -13.54 10.26 -0.17
CA LEU A 124 -14.83 9.99 -0.81
C LEU A 124 -14.88 10.49 -2.27
N ILE A 125 -14.35 11.68 -2.55
CA ILE A 125 -14.26 12.22 -3.91
C ILE A 125 -13.41 11.31 -4.81
N ASN A 126 -12.26 10.86 -4.32
CA ASN A 126 -11.36 9.99 -5.09
C ASN A 126 -11.97 8.60 -5.35
N VAL A 127 -12.69 8.05 -4.37
CA VAL A 127 -13.31 6.71 -4.47
C VAL A 127 -14.55 6.72 -5.34
N LEU A 128 -15.43 7.72 -5.18
CA LEU A 128 -16.69 7.82 -5.92
C LEU A 128 -16.53 8.40 -7.32
N GLY A 129 -15.31 8.82 -7.69
CA GLY A 129 -15.03 9.36 -9.01
C GLY A 129 -15.87 10.60 -9.34
N ALA A 130 -16.20 11.41 -8.33
CA ALA A 130 -16.98 12.64 -8.45
C ALA A 130 -16.19 13.69 -9.27
N ARG A 131 -16.15 13.48 -10.59
CA ARG A 131 -15.31 14.16 -11.58
C ARG A 131 -15.58 15.66 -11.75
N GLN A 132 -16.64 16.19 -11.13
CA GLN A 132 -17.07 17.60 -11.29
C GLN A 132 -16.52 18.54 -10.21
N GLN A 133 -15.90 18.04 -9.14
CA GLN A 133 -15.27 18.89 -8.13
C GLN A 133 -13.75 18.86 -8.33
N ASN A 134 -13.20 20.06 -8.48
CA ASN A 134 -11.78 20.38 -8.53
C ASN A 134 -10.97 19.39 -7.67
N GLN A 135 -10.02 18.65 -8.26
CA GLN A 135 -9.32 17.52 -7.65
C GLN A 135 -8.76 17.89 -6.27
N MET A 136 -9.51 17.59 -5.20
CA MET A 136 -9.02 17.82 -3.85
C MET A 136 -7.82 16.93 -3.63
N LYS A 137 -6.69 17.58 -3.35
CA LYS A 137 -5.46 16.92 -2.95
C LYS A 137 -5.53 16.72 -1.45
N PHE A 138 -5.26 15.50 -1.00
CA PHE A 138 -5.00 15.25 0.42
C PHE A 138 -3.96 16.26 0.93
N LEU A 139 -4.19 16.83 2.11
CA LEU A 139 -3.33 17.86 2.67
C LEU A 139 -2.06 17.24 3.28
N GLY A 140 -2.22 16.07 3.91
CA GLY A 140 -1.12 15.34 4.54
C GLY A 140 -0.77 14.00 3.88
N ALA A 141 -1.64 13.45 3.03
CA ALA A 141 -1.41 12.11 2.49
C ALA A 141 -0.38 12.10 1.36
N GLN A 142 0.52 11.14 1.43
CA GLN A 142 1.51 10.88 0.41
C GLN A 142 1.02 9.78 -0.53
N ARG A 143 0.89 10.09 -1.83
CA ARG A 143 0.46 9.11 -2.83
C ARG A 143 1.61 8.16 -3.18
N TRP A 144 1.28 6.87 -3.27
CA TRP A 144 2.14 5.81 -3.77
C TRP A 144 1.51 5.19 -5.01
N GLU A 145 2.32 4.95 -6.04
CA GLU A 145 1.91 4.26 -7.28
C GLU A 145 2.34 2.79 -7.20
N GLN A 146 1.50 1.85 -7.65
CA GLN A 146 1.89 0.44 -7.72
C GLN A 146 3.13 0.25 -8.60
N VAL A 147 3.93 -0.75 -8.25
CA VAL A 147 5.06 -1.21 -9.06
C VAL A 147 5.13 -2.74 -8.96
N THR A 148 5.40 -3.41 -10.07
CA THR A 148 5.58 -4.87 -10.08
C THR A 148 6.94 -5.24 -9.48
N GLU A 149 7.10 -6.51 -9.07
CA GLU A 149 8.41 -7.02 -8.62
C GLU A 149 9.47 -6.88 -9.73
N SER A 150 9.11 -7.13 -10.99
CA SER A 150 10.00 -6.96 -12.15
C SER A 150 10.41 -5.51 -12.38
N ASP A 151 9.49 -4.56 -12.24
CA ASP A 151 9.80 -3.14 -12.40
C ASP A 151 10.68 -2.66 -11.25
N ALA A 152 10.38 -3.07 -10.02
CA ALA A 152 11.20 -2.76 -8.86
C ALA A 152 12.63 -3.30 -9.01
N ALA A 153 12.78 -4.53 -9.52
CA ALA A 153 14.06 -5.16 -9.85
C ALA A 153 14.78 -4.58 -11.08
N THR A 154 14.08 -3.77 -11.88
CA THR A 154 14.70 -2.98 -12.96
C THR A 154 15.16 -1.62 -12.42
N ILE A 155 14.37 -1.03 -11.52
CA ILE A 155 14.65 0.26 -10.86
C ILE A 155 15.82 0.14 -9.87
N LYS A 156 15.89 -0.99 -9.16
CA LYS A 156 16.93 -1.35 -8.19
C LYS A 156 17.49 -2.70 -8.57
N ASP A 157 18.74 -2.99 -8.20
CA ASP A 157 19.37 -4.28 -8.48
C ASP A 157 18.53 -5.46 -7.95
N ARG A 158 18.26 -6.45 -8.81
CA ARG A 158 17.45 -7.64 -8.49
C ARG A 158 18.02 -8.45 -7.31
N GLY A 159 19.34 -8.52 -7.20
CA GLY A 159 20.00 -9.18 -6.08
C GLY A 159 19.73 -8.47 -4.76
N VAL A 160 19.65 -7.13 -4.75
CA VAL A 160 19.30 -6.33 -3.56
C VAL A 160 17.84 -6.54 -3.15
N VAL A 161 16.95 -6.62 -4.13
CA VAL A 161 15.52 -6.96 -3.99
C VAL A 161 15.36 -8.36 -3.35
N ASP A 162 16.07 -9.36 -3.89
CA ASP A 162 15.91 -10.77 -3.46
C ASP A 162 16.66 -11.09 -2.14
N HIS A 163 17.87 -10.58 -1.90
CA HIS A 163 18.70 -10.95 -0.73
C HIS A 163 18.16 -10.46 0.61
N HIS A 164 17.60 -9.26 0.66
CA HIS A 164 17.11 -8.66 1.90
C HIS A 164 15.69 -9.08 2.24
N GLY A 165 15.06 -9.92 1.40
CA GLY A 165 13.74 -10.49 1.61
C GLY A 165 12.82 -9.50 2.30
N PHE A 166 12.26 -8.56 1.55
CA PHE A 166 11.47 -7.36 1.90
C PHE A 166 10.55 -7.35 3.14
N THR A 167 10.40 -8.44 3.85
CA THR A 167 10.15 -8.44 5.29
C THR A 167 11.36 -7.93 6.08
N PHE A 168 11.60 -6.61 6.08
CA PHE A 168 12.37 -6.03 7.18
C PHE A 168 11.53 -6.21 8.45
N LYS A 169 11.84 -7.22 9.27
CA LYS A 169 11.36 -7.24 10.65
C LYS A 169 12.18 -6.19 11.38
N PRO A 170 11.58 -5.12 11.92
CA PRO A 170 12.29 -4.35 12.92
C PRO A 170 12.55 -5.31 14.07
N THR A 171 13.80 -5.68 14.29
CA THR A 171 14.23 -6.31 15.53
C THR A 171 14.02 -5.27 16.62
N TYR A 172 12.84 -5.29 17.24
CA TYR A 172 12.68 -4.75 18.57
C TYR A 172 13.46 -5.67 19.50
N SER A 173 14.66 -5.23 19.88
CA SER A 173 15.35 -5.78 21.05
C SER A 173 14.48 -5.50 22.27
N TYR A 174 14.24 -6.55 23.05
CA TYR A 174 13.48 -6.56 24.30
C TYR A 174 14.02 -5.56 25.33
#